data_AF-A0A7V5EWV5-F1
#
_entry.id   AF-A0A7V5EWV5-F1
#
_cell.length_a   1.000
_cell.length_b   1.000
_cell.length_c   1.000
_cell.angle_alpha   90.00
_cell.angle_beta   90.00
_cell.angle_gamma   90.00
#
_symmetry.space_group_name_H-M   'P 1'
#
loop_
_entity.id
_entity.type
_entity.pdbx_description
1 polymer ?
#
loop_
_entity_poly.entity_id
_entity_poly.type
_entity_poly.pdbx_seq_one_letter_code
_entity_poly.pdbx_strand_id
1 'polypeptide(L)'
;MIGSNCRCRASSSRTSTSLPVCRRVASSARRSSCLTSSMDLPRTWRPQPVGGSSYSGRGADGEAGIPDNLTAVNPRTFGTVVREARLRRRMSLGQLAGRVGRTAASVRRWERDESVPSDEVRERLAEVLGLSAAELHRLAEGTTPTVPPSSAPSEPPPRAEADPPTPSSGTSAGIPAAAPTSAPGTSAPTGPGRLGELWRRLENLEEPWLSYLRATLTLVGLLGLLVVLLWALGELSAALGEFLRGFTAPEPAEAFAFLID
;
A
#
# COMPACT_ATOMS: atom_id res chain seq x y z
N MET A 1 -7.09 -35.46 -20.43
CA MET A 1 -7.12 -36.31 -19.22
C MET A 1 -6.28 -35.61 -18.15
N ILE A 2 -6.77 -35.48 -16.91
CA ILE A 2 -6.07 -34.78 -15.83
C ILE A 2 -5.96 -35.74 -14.63
N GLY A 3 -4.75 -36.02 -14.17
CA GLY A 3 -4.49 -37.00 -13.10
C GLY A 3 -4.36 -36.35 -11.73
N SER A 4 -5.36 -36.53 -10.87
CA SER A 4 -5.37 -35.99 -9.50
C SER A 4 -4.74 -36.95 -8.49
N ASN A 5 -3.45 -36.80 -8.20
CA ASN A 5 -2.72 -37.65 -7.23
C ASN A 5 -2.95 -37.23 -5.77
N CYS A 6 -4.07 -37.66 -5.17
CA CYS A 6 -4.29 -37.54 -3.72
C CYS A 6 -3.59 -38.68 -2.95
N ARG A 7 -2.48 -38.39 -2.25
CA ARG A 7 -1.83 -39.35 -1.34
C ARG A 7 -2.38 -39.24 0.08
N CYS A 8 -3.39 -40.05 0.41
CA CYS A 8 -3.75 -40.30 1.81
C CYS A 8 -2.65 -41.16 2.48
N ARG A 9 -2.02 -40.65 3.55
CA ARG A 9 -1.05 -41.41 4.35
C ARG A 9 -1.77 -42.12 5.48
N ALA A 10 -1.92 -43.44 5.38
CA ALA A 10 -2.46 -44.25 6.47
C ALA A 10 -1.45 -44.32 7.65
N SER A 11 -1.96 -44.23 8.88
CA SER A 11 -1.26 -44.62 10.10
C SER A 11 -1.97 -45.83 10.72
N SER A 12 -1.25 -46.92 10.91
CA SER A 12 -1.82 -48.21 11.29
C SER A 12 -2.13 -48.31 12.78
N SER A 13 -3.17 -49.09 13.09
CA SER A 13 -3.77 -49.29 14.41
C SER A 13 -2.98 -50.23 15.34
N ARG A 14 -3.22 -50.05 16.66
CA ARG A 14 -3.36 -51.04 17.76
C ARG A 14 -4.33 -50.39 18.77
N THR A 15 -5.50 -50.95 19.11
CA THR A 15 -5.75 -52.00 20.13
C THR A 15 -5.05 -51.70 21.47
N SER A 16 -5.69 -51.68 22.65
CA SER A 16 -7.12 -51.84 23.06
C SER A 16 -7.27 -51.14 24.47
N THR A 17 -8.35 -51.11 25.26
CA THR A 17 -9.63 -51.86 25.39
C THR A 17 -10.67 -51.01 26.18
N SER A 18 -11.86 -51.57 26.40
CA SER A 18 -12.91 -51.20 27.40
C SER A 18 -13.94 -50.10 27.06
N LEU A 19 -15.20 -50.52 27.19
CA LEU A 19 -16.45 -49.76 27.34
C LEU A 19 -17.00 -50.11 28.75
N PRO A 20 -18.11 -49.53 29.27
CA PRO A 20 -19.01 -48.55 28.67
C PRO A 20 -19.33 -47.32 29.56
N VAL A 21 -20.10 -46.36 29.02
CA VAL A 21 -21.43 -45.94 29.55
C VAL A 21 -22.05 -44.97 28.54
N CYS A 22 -23.27 -45.24 28.09
CA CYS A 22 -24.02 -44.32 27.23
C CYS A 22 -24.81 -43.32 28.09
N ARG A 23 -24.48 -42.02 28.01
CA ARG A 23 -25.40 -40.95 28.43
C ARG A 23 -25.93 -40.17 27.23
N ARG A 24 -26.98 -40.73 26.62
CA ARG A 24 -27.69 -40.18 25.46
C ARG A 24 -28.48 -38.92 25.85
N VAL A 25 -27.86 -37.74 25.73
CA VAL A 25 -28.59 -36.45 25.81
C VAL A 25 -29.01 -36.05 24.40
N ALA A 26 -30.32 -36.06 24.12
CA ALA A 26 -30.87 -35.72 22.82
C ALA A 26 -31.02 -34.20 22.66
N SER A 27 -29.90 -33.49 22.43
CA SER A 27 -29.92 -32.05 22.15
C SER A 27 -30.38 -31.77 20.71
N SER A 28 -31.64 -31.36 20.58
CA SER A 28 -32.35 -30.88 19.38
C SER A 28 -31.54 -30.66 18.10
N ALA A 29 -31.91 -31.36 17.03
CA ALA A 29 -31.47 -31.07 15.66
C ALA A 29 -32.06 -29.74 15.16
N ARG A 30 -31.53 -28.61 15.63
CA ARG A 30 -31.79 -27.31 15.01
C ARG A 30 -31.18 -27.33 13.63
N ARG A 31 -32.04 -27.41 12.61
CA ARG A 31 -31.67 -27.15 11.22
C ARG A 31 -31.32 -25.66 11.10
N SER A 32 -30.09 -25.32 11.43
CA SER A 32 -29.51 -24.03 11.06
C SER A 32 -29.40 -24.00 9.55
N SER A 33 -30.47 -23.58 8.89
CA SER A 33 -30.47 -23.19 7.49
C SER A 33 -29.50 -22.02 7.35
N CYS A 34 -28.23 -22.36 7.11
CA CYS A 34 -27.22 -21.39 6.70
C CYS A 34 -27.66 -20.84 5.35
N LEU A 35 -28.45 -19.77 5.41
CA LEU A 35 -28.80 -18.94 4.28
C LEU A 35 -27.50 -18.65 3.53
N THR A 36 -27.35 -19.25 2.35
CA THR A 36 -26.43 -18.77 1.33
C THR A 36 -26.98 -17.43 0.88
N SER A 37 -26.74 -16.41 1.71
CA SER A 37 -27.13 -15.04 1.44
C SER A 37 -26.40 -14.64 0.17
N SER A 38 -27.15 -14.65 -0.92
CA SER A 38 -26.68 -14.23 -2.23
C SER A 38 -26.47 -12.73 -2.17
N MET A 39 -25.32 -12.33 -1.62
CA MET A 39 -24.81 -10.99 -1.85
C MET A 39 -24.57 -10.89 -3.36
N ASP A 40 -25.46 -10.17 -4.02
CA ASP A 40 -25.24 -9.68 -5.38
C ASP A 40 -23.94 -8.87 -5.39
N LEU A 41 -22.85 -9.55 -5.73
CA LEU A 41 -21.59 -8.90 -6.07
C LEU A 41 -21.91 -7.91 -7.19
N PRO A 42 -21.66 -6.60 -7.01
CA PRO A 42 -22.05 -5.61 -8.01
C PRO A 42 -21.40 -5.97 -9.34
N ARG A 43 -22.26 -6.28 -10.32
CA ARG A 43 -21.82 -6.64 -11.67
C ARG A 43 -20.96 -5.51 -12.23
N THR A 44 -20.03 -5.87 -13.10
CA THR A 44 -19.17 -4.94 -13.87
C THR A 44 -18.05 -4.23 -13.10
N TRP A 45 -17.11 -5.01 -12.54
CA TRP A 45 -15.69 -4.63 -12.60
C TRP A 45 -15.21 -4.71 -14.06
N ARG A 46 -15.74 -3.82 -14.93
CA ARG A 46 -15.18 -3.57 -16.25
C ARG A 46 -13.77 -3.00 -16.03
N PRO A 47 -12.71 -3.57 -16.63
CA PRO A 47 -11.47 -2.81 -16.72
C PRO A 47 -11.79 -1.53 -17.48
N GLN A 48 -11.41 -0.37 -16.94
CA GLN A 48 -11.51 0.86 -17.74
C GLN A 48 -10.61 0.69 -18.97
N PRO A 49 -11.08 0.99 -20.18
CA PRO A 49 -10.17 1.18 -21.30
C PRO A 49 -9.23 2.32 -20.91
N VAL A 50 -7.93 2.09 -20.98
CA VAL A 50 -6.94 3.17 -20.83
C VAL A 50 -7.29 4.24 -21.86
N GLY A 51 -7.62 5.44 -21.37
CA GLY A 51 -8.19 6.48 -22.21
C GLY A 51 -7.24 6.82 -23.35
N GLY A 52 -7.67 6.55 -24.58
CA GLY A 52 -6.94 6.98 -25.77
C GLY A 52 -6.83 8.49 -25.74
N SER A 53 -5.60 9.00 -25.57
CA SER A 53 -5.32 10.44 -25.55
C SER A 53 -5.88 11.04 -26.82
N SER A 54 -6.99 11.77 -26.69
CA SER A 54 -7.78 12.27 -27.81
C SER A 54 -7.12 13.52 -28.35
N TYR A 55 -5.99 13.32 -29.05
CA TYR A 55 -5.15 14.37 -29.59
C TYR A 55 -5.80 14.96 -30.85
N SER A 56 -6.90 15.69 -30.66
CA SER A 56 -7.69 16.34 -31.71
C SER A 56 -7.00 17.60 -32.28
N GLY A 57 -5.71 17.47 -32.61
CA GLY A 57 -4.91 18.48 -33.30
C GLY A 57 -5.22 18.46 -34.80
N ARG A 58 -6.19 19.27 -35.23
CA ARG A 58 -6.62 19.36 -36.63
C ARG A 58 -5.65 20.25 -37.45
N GLY A 59 -4.56 19.65 -37.94
CA GLY A 59 -3.93 20.07 -39.20
C GLY A 59 -4.55 19.28 -40.36
N ALA A 60 -4.74 19.88 -41.53
CA ALA A 60 -5.50 19.30 -42.65
C ALA A 60 -4.73 19.32 -43.98
N ASP A 61 -3.42 19.49 -43.89
CA ASP A 61 -2.56 19.98 -44.96
C ASP A 61 -1.10 19.63 -44.64
N GLY A 62 -0.62 18.50 -45.19
CA GLY A 62 0.77 18.06 -45.03
C GLY A 62 0.93 16.54 -45.07
N GLU A 63 1.52 16.02 -46.14
CA GLU A 63 1.92 14.61 -46.30
C GLU A 63 3.22 14.32 -45.50
N ALA A 64 3.19 14.66 -44.21
CA ALA A 64 4.30 14.42 -43.29
C ALA A 64 4.22 12.98 -42.79
N GLY A 65 5.16 12.13 -43.23
CA GLY A 65 5.22 10.73 -42.83
C GLY A 65 5.20 10.57 -41.31
N ILE A 66 4.27 9.74 -40.80
CA ILE A 66 4.20 9.40 -39.37
C ILE A 66 5.56 8.81 -38.99
N PRO A 67 6.29 9.37 -38.01
CA PRO A 67 7.57 8.82 -37.64
C PRO A 67 7.36 7.49 -36.91
N ASP A 68 7.89 6.40 -37.47
CA ASP A 68 7.91 5.06 -36.85
C ASP A 68 8.55 5.04 -35.44
N ASN A 69 9.26 6.12 -35.10
CA ASN A 69 9.76 6.45 -33.77
C ASN A 69 8.67 6.66 -32.69
N LEU A 70 7.37 6.78 -33.05
CA LEU A 70 6.27 6.66 -32.08
C LEU A 70 6.06 5.21 -31.60
N THR A 71 6.56 4.23 -32.35
CA THR A 71 6.93 2.91 -31.84
C THR A 71 8.42 2.84 -31.51
N ALA A 72 8.93 3.84 -30.78
CA ALA A 72 10.07 3.66 -29.89
C ALA A 72 9.72 2.58 -28.86
N VAL A 73 9.96 1.32 -29.23
CA VAL A 73 9.66 0.16 -28.40
C VAL A 73 10.45 0.30 -27.11
N ASN A 74 9.75 0.64 -26.01
CA ASN A 74 10.33 0.58 -24.67
C ASN A 74 11.01 -0.78 -24.54
N PRO A 75 12.35 -0.84 -24.37
CA PRO A 75 13.06 -2.10 -24.38
C PRO A 75 12.45 -3.00 -23.31
N ARG A 76 12.13 -4.24 -23.66
CA ARG A 76 11.58 -5.20 -22.70
C ARG A 76 12.66 -5.56 -21.69
N THR A 77 12.73 -4.78 -20.62
CA THR A 77 13.58 -5.04 -19.47
C THR A 77 13.04 -6.20 -18.64
N PHE A 78 13.85 -6.70 -17.71
CA PHE A 78 13.42 -7.69 -16.74
C PHE A 78 12.22 -7.17 -15.89
N GLY A 79 12.32 -5.95 -15.39
CA GLY A 79 11.34 -5.32 -14.51
C GLY A 79 10.01 -5.02 -15.18
N THR A 80 10.01 -4.56 -16.43
CA THR A 80 8.78 -4.32 -17.20
C THR A 80 8.02 -5.63 -17.45
N VAL A 81 8.71 -6.71 -17.82
CA VAL A 81 8.10 -8.03 -18.05
C VAL A 81 7.53 -8.64 -16.75
N VAL A 82 8.25 -8.55 -15.63
CA VAL A 82 7.76 -8.99 -14.30
C VAL A 82 6.50 -8.22 -13.90
N ARG A 83 6.51 -6.89 -14.06
CA ARG A 83 5.38 -6.00 -13.76
C ARG A 83 4.16 -6.30 -14.61
N GLU A 84 4.33 -6.48 -15.93
CA GLU A 84 3.26 -6.87 -16.84
C GLU A 84 2.64 -8.21 -16.43
N ALA A 85 3.46 -9.23 -16.17
CA ALA A 85 2.98 -10.56 -15.82
C ALA A 85 2.23 -10.56 -14.46
N ARG A 86 2.71 -9.78 -13.48
CA ARG A 86 2.01 -9.58 -12.20
C ARG A 86 0.63 -8.92 -12.40
N LEU A 87 0.56 -7.86 -13.20
CA LEU A 87 -0.71 -7.16 -13.51
C LEU A 87 -1.67 -8.06 -14.30
N ARG A 88 -1.17 -8.85 -15.26
CA ARG A 88 -1.93 -9.86 -16.02
C ARG A 88 -2.55 -10.93 -15.11
N ARG A 89 -1.87 -11.29 -14.01
CA ARG A 89 -2.38 -12.18 -12.95
C ARG A 89 -3.17 -11.45 -11.84
N ARG A 90 -3.38 -10.14 -11.94
CA ARG A 90 -4.06 -9.26 -10.95
C ARG A 90 -3.50 -9.36 -9.52
N MET A 91 -2.20 -9.65 -9.36
CA MET A 91 -1.56 -9.77 -8.05
C MET A 91 -1.04 -8.41 -7.53
N SER A 92 -1.15 -8.16 -6.23
CA SER A 92 -0.46 -7.05 -5.57
C SER A 92 1.05 -7.33 -5.41
N LEU A 93 1.85 -6.29 -5.18
CA LEU A 93 3.29 -6.44 -4.89
C LEU A 93 3.53 -7.36 -3.69
N GLY A 94 2.80 -7.17 -2.59
CA GLY A 94 2.88 -8.03 -1.40
C GLY A 94 2.47 -9.49 -1.66
N GLN A 95 1.47 -9.73 -2.51
CA GLN A 95 1.07 -11.09 -2.90
C GLN A 95 2.14 -11.82 -3.72
N LEU A 96 2.80 -11.13 -4.66
CA LEU A 96 3.92 -11.71 -5.41
C LEU A 96 5.12 -11.96 -4.50
N ALA A 97 5.47 -10.96 -3.68
CA ALA A 97 6.58 -11.04 -2.73
C ALA A 97 6.42 -12.21 -1.74
N GLY A 98 5.24 -12.36 -1.15
CA GLY A 98 4.93 -13.45 -0.20
C GLY A 98 4.99 -14.85 -0.85
N ARG A 99 4.59 -14.99 -2.12
CA ARG A 99 4.71 -16.27 -2.86
C ARG A 99 6.15 -16.63 -3.22
N VAL A 100 7.00 -15.64 -3.46
CA VAL A 100 8.42 -15.83 -3.81
C VAL A 100 9.30 -15.99 -2.56
N GLY A 101 8.80 -15.57 -1.38
CA GLY A 101 9.53 -15.61 -0.11
C GLY A 101 10.45 -14.40 0.10
N ARG A 102 10.05 -13.23 -0.38
CA ARG A 102 10.85 -11.99 -0.40
C ARG A 102 9.99 -10.78 0.00
N THR A 103 10.57 -9.58 0.10
CA THR A 103 9.82 -8.37 0.52
C THR A 103 9.19 -7.63 -0.66
N ALA A 104 8.08 -6.90 -0.41
CA ALA A 104 7.46 -6.06 -1.45
C ALA A 104 8.42 -4.98 -1.97
N ALA A 105 9.27 -4.44 -1.10
CA ALA A 105 10.33 -3.50 -1.49
C ALA A 105 11.34 -4.14 -2.46
N SER A 106 11.77 -5.39 -2.23
CA SER A 106 12.63 -6.13 -3.16
C SER A 106 11.99 -6.27 -4.54
N VAL A 107 10.72 -6.71 -4.60
CA VAL A 107 9.98 -6.84 -5.87
C VAL A 107 9.84 -5.48 -6.57
N ARG A 108 9.59 -4.40 -5.82
CA ARG A 108 9.49 -3.03 -6.34
C ARG A 108 10.80 -2.51 -6.93
N ARG A 109 11.96 -2.94 -6.44
CA ARG A 109 13.27 -2.67 -7.06
C ARG A 109 13.43 -3.43 -8.38
N TRP A 110 13.04 -4.71 -8.41
CA TRP A 110 13.10 -5.53 -9.63
C TRP A 110 12.18 -5.00 -10.73
N GLU A 111 10.95 -4.58 -10.42
CA GLU A 111 9.99 -3.97 -11.38
C GLU A 111 10.42 -2.60 -11.94
N ARG A 112 11.59 -2.10 -11.52
CA ARG A 112 12.23 -0.86 -11.98
C ARG A 112 13.65 -1.07 -12.51
N ASP A 113 14.10 -2.32 -12.58
CA ASP A 113 15.46 -2.69 -12.98
C ASP A 113 16.57 -2.10 -12.06
N GLU A 114 16.22 -1.65 -10.84
CA GLU A 114 17.17 -1.14 -9.82
C GLU A 114 18.08 -2.24 -9.25
N SER A 115 17.74 -3.52 -9.45
CA SER A 115 18.54 -4.67 -9.02
C SER A 115 18.07 -5.95 -9.72
N VAL A 116 18.99 -6.91 -9.90
CA VAL A 116 18.68 -8.24 -10.47
C VAL A 116 18.50 -9.27 -9.34
N PRO A 117 17.42 -10.08 -9.33
CA PRO A 117 17.25 -11.18 -8.37
C PRO A 117 18.17 -12.38 -8.66
N SER A 118 18.50 -13.14 -7.60
CA SER A 118 19.27 -14.38 -7.72
C SER A 118 18.50 -15.49 -8.45
N ASP A 119 19.21 -16.49 -8.96
CA ASP A 119 18.66 -17.50 -9.89
C ASP A 119 17.51 -18.32 -9.29
N GLU A 120 17.65 -18.81 -8.06
CA GLU A 120 16.55 -19.43 -7.28
C GLU A 120 15.28 -18.57 -7.19
N VAL A 121 15.44 -17.24 -7.24
CA VAL A 121 14.35 -16.25 -7.18
C VAL A 121 13.81 -15.99 -8.59
N ARG A 122 14.66 -16.02 -9.64
CA ARG A 122 14.24 -15.99 -11.06
C ARG A 122 13.36 -17.20 -11.38
N GLU A 123 13.72 -18.40 -10.91
CA GLU A 123 12.93 -19.63 -11.06
C GLU A 123 11.56 -19.54 -10.36
N ARG A 124 11.53 -19.12 -9.09
CA ARG A 124 10.26 -18.93 -8.35
C ARG A 124 9.38 -17.83 -8.97
N LEU A 125 9.97 -16.77 -9.50
CA LEU A 125 9.25 -15.76 -10.27
C LEU A 125 8.66 -16.36 -11.55
N ALA A 126 9.41 -17.19 -12.28
CA ALA A 126 8.93 -17.89 -13.47
C ALA A 126 7.70 -18.77 -13.15
N GLU A 127 7.76 -19.58 -12.09
CA GLU A 127 6.63 -20.41 -11.63
C GLU A 127 5.41 -19.57 -11.21
N VAL A 128 5.61 -18.59 -10.31
CA VAL A 128 4.53 -17.77 -9.75
C VAL A 128 3.87 -16.85 -10.78
N LEU A 129 4.59 -16.47 -11.84
CA LEU A 129 4.09 -15.66 -12.96
C LEU A 129 3.70 -16.49 -14.20
N GLY A 130 4.08 -17.77 -14.25
CA GLY A 130 3.90 -18.64 -15.42
C GLY A 130 4.61 -18.12 -16.66
N LEU A 131 5.82 -17.61 -16.48
CA LEU A 131 6.75 -17.27 -17.56
C LEU A 131 7.75 -18.41 -17.74
N SER A 132 8.44 -18.47 -18.88
CA SER A 132 9.54 -19.42 -19.02
C SER A 132 10.78 -18.91 -18.27
N ALA A 133 11.46 -19.77 -17.50
CA ALA A 133 12.67 -19.37 -16.79
C ALA A 133 13.74 -18.82 -17.77
N ALA A 134 13.94 -19.51 -18.90
CA ALA A 134 14.88 -19.09 -19.95
C ALA A 134 14.55 -17.73 -20.61
N GLU A 135 13.32 -17.21 -20.49
CA GLU A 135 12.98 -15.84 -20.89
C GLU A 135 13.38 -14.83 -19.80
N LEU A 136 13.04 -15.09 -18.54
CA LEU A 136 13.47 -14.25 -17.42
C LEU A 136 15.00 -14.23 -17.23
N HIS A 137 15.70 -15.30 -17.57
CA HIS A 137 17.16 -15.34 -17.56
C HIS A 137 17.76 -14.39 -18.61
N ARG A 138 17.40 -14.55 -19.89
CA ARG A 138 17.84 -13.68 -21.00
C ARG A 138 17.52 -12.21 -20.77
N LEU A 139 16.36 -11.89 -20.20
CA LEU A 139 15.97 -10.51 -19.90
C LEU A 139 16.84 -9.87 -18.80
N ALA A 140 17.20 -10.63 -17.77
CA ALA A 140 18.13 -10.16 -16.73
C ALA A 140 19.58 -10.06 -17.23
N GLU A 141 20.01 -10.96 -18.12
CA GLU A 141 21.34 -10.91 -18.76
C GLU A 141 21.49 -9.72 -19.72
N GLY A 142 20.44 -9.40 -20.49
CA GLY A 142 20.35 -8.16 -21.28
C GLY A 142 20.19 -6.89 -20.42
N THR A 143 19.93 -7.05 -19.12
CA THR A 143 19.93 -5.97 -18.12
C THR A 143 21.21 -6.07 -17.26
N THR A 144 22.37 -6.26 -17.89
CA THR A 144 23.64 -5.89 -17.26
C THR A 144 23.52 -4.43 -16.81
N PRO A 145 23.65 -4.14 -15.50
CA PRO A 145 23.66 -2.75 -15.07
C PRO A 145 24.90 -2.11 -15.67
N THR A 146 24.72 -1.22 -16.65
CA THR A 146 25.80 -0.38 -17.20
C THR A 146 26.40 0.37 -16.03
N VAL A 147 27.53 -0.12 -15.53
CA VAL A 147 28.15 0.36 -14.29
C VAL A 147 28.49 1.84 -14.50
N PRO A 148 27.78 2.80 -13.85
CA PRO A 148 28.38 4.11 -13.70
C PRO A 148 29.65 3.87 -12.86
N PRO A 149 30.85 4.27 -13.31
CA PRO A 149 32.07 3.94 -12.60
C PRO A 149 32.03 4.56 -11.20
N SER A 150 31.65 3.74 -10.21
CA SER A 150 31.66 4.06 -8.78
C SER A 150 33.10 3.98 -8.27
N SER A 151 33.92 4.83 -8.90
CA SER A 151 35.37 4.90 -8.81
C SER A 151 35.82 6.36 -8.94
N ALA A 152 34.99 7.29 -8.45
CA ALA A 152 35.52 8.39 -7.68
C ALA A 152 35.84 7.82 -6.28
N PRO A 153 37.13 7.59 -5.94
CA PRO A 153 37.46 7.10 -4.61
C PRO A 153 36.97 8.11 -3.58
N SER A 154 36.31 7.65 -2.53
CA SER A 154 36.10 8.48 -1.35
C SER A 154 37.46 8.66 -0.68
N GLU A 155 38.17 9.73 -1.06
CA GLU A 155 39.37 10.18 -0.40
C GLU A 155 39.07 10.27 1.11
N PRO A 156 39.75 9.48 1.96
CA PRO A 156 39.47 9.50 3.38
C PRO A 156 39.82 10.90 3.90
N PRO A 157 38.94 11.57 4.67
CA PRO A 157 39.21 12.90 5.16
C PRO A 157 40.53 12.88 5.95
N PRO A 158 41.43 13.87 5.73
CA PRO A 158 42.77 13.85 6.28
C PRO A 158 42.72 13.66 7.80
N ARG A 159 43.43 12.64 8.27
CA ARG A 159 43.43 12.15 9.64
C ARG A 159 44.07 13.19 10.57
N ALA A 160 43.24 14.11 11.08
CA ALA A 160 43.65 15.09 12.07
C ALA A 160 44.02 14.37 13.38
N GLU A 161 45.32 14.19 13.57
CA GLU A 161 45.93 13.33 14.58
C GLU A 161 46.13 14.10 15.89
N ALA A 162 45.30 13.82 16.90
CA ALA A 162 45.44 14.33 18.27
C ALA A 162 44.69 13.44 19.27
N ASP A 163 45.42 12.65 20.07
CA ASP A 163 44.87 11.93 21.22
C ASP A 163 44.46 12.88 22.36
N PRO A 164 43.66 12.40 23.33
CA PRO A 164 44.27 12.19 24.64
C PRO A 164 44.00 10.79 25.25
N PRO A 165 44.98 10.17 25.94
CA PRO A 165 44.83 8.85 26.55
C PRO A 165 44.29 8.91 27.99
N THR A 166 43.29 8.10 28.35
CA THR A 166 42.90 7.80 29.75
C THR A 166 41.99 6.55 29.80
N PRO A 167 41.85 5.83 30.95
CA PRO A 167 42.81 4.76 31.25
C PRO A 167 42.16 3.39 31.47
N SER A 168 43.01 2.35 31.58
CA SER A 168 42.59 1.00 31.94
C SER A 168 42.20 0.88 33.42
N SER A 169 41.03 0.30 33.69
CA SER A 169 40.61 -0.31 34.97
C SER A 169 39.36 -1.16 34.71
N GLY A 170 39.16 -2.33 35.33
CA GLY A 170 40.01 -3.03 36.28
C GLY A 170 39.15 -3.87 37.24
N THR A 171 39.38 -5.18 37.27
CA THR A 171 39.00 -6.13 38.33
C THR A 171 37.60 -6.01 38.97
N SER A 172 36.76 -7.02 38.74
CA SER A 172 35.94 -7.58 39.84
C SER A 172 35.77 -9.08 39.65
N ALA A 173 35.93 -9.85 40.73
CA ALA A 173 35.92 -11.30 40.71
C ALA A 173 34.96 -11.85 41.79
N GLY A 174 34.20 -12.90 41.43
CA GLY A 174 33.61 -13.86 42.36
C GLY A 174 32.62 -13.34 43.40
N ILE A 175 31.32 -13.37 43.07
CA ILE A 175 30.23 -13.49 44.06
C ILE A 175 29.43 -14.75 43.67
N PRO A 176 29.05 -15.62 44.62
CA PRO A 176 28.78 -17.03 44.33
C PRO A 176 27.36 -17.33 43.84
N ALA A 177 27.16 -18.57 43.37
CA ALA A 177 25.88 -19.11 42.96
C ALA A 177 24.88 -19.16 44.13
N ALA A 178 23.85 -18.31 44.06
CA ALA A 178 22.58 -18.50 44.77
C ALA A 178 21.52 -18.80 43.71
N ALA A 179 20.94 -20.01 43.73
CA ALA A 179 19.94 -20.41 42.75
C ALA A 179 18.61 -19.66 43.01
N PRO A 180 18.08 -18.86 42.06
CA PRO A 180 16.72 -18.37 42.17
C PRO A 180 15.78 -19.55 41.95
N THR A 181 15.09 -19.98 43.02
CA THR A 181 14.05 -21.01 42.94
C THR A 181 13.03 -20.65 41.87
N SER A 182 12.90 -21.49 40.85
CA SER A 182 11.99 -21.30 39.72
C SER A 182 10.52 -21.40 40.14
N ALA A 183 10.00 -20.38 40.81
CA ALA A 183 8.57 -20.18 40.92
C ALA A 183 7.97 -20.06 39.51
N PRO A 184 6.84 -20.74 39.21
CA PRO A 184 6.17 -20.63 37.91
C PRO A 184 5.45 -19.28 37.82
N GLY A 185 6.23 -18.21 37.69
CA GLY A 185 5.73 -16.85 37.48
C GLY A 185 4.99 -16.81 36.14
N THR A 186 3.68 -16.62 36.20
CA THR A 186 2.83 -16.42 35.03
C THR A 186 3.31 -15.19 34.27
N SER A 187 4.15 -15.41 33.25
CA SER A 187 4.56 -14.41 32.28
C SER A 187 3.37 -14.07 31.39
N ALA A 188 2.44 -13.28 31.95
CA ALA A 188 1.31 -12.72 31.24
C ALA A 188 1.84 -12.07 29.94
N PRO A 189 1.28 -12.42 28.77
CA PRO A 189 1.85 -11.97 27.51
C PRO A 189 1.62 -10.46 27.36
N THR A 190 2.63 -9.66 27.72
CA THR A 190 2.78 -8.25 27.34
C THR A 190 3.11 -8.15 25.85
N GLY A 191 2.28 -8.78 25.01
CA GLY A 191 2.20 -8.45 23.60
C GLY A 191 1.73 -7.00 23.47
N PRO A 192 2.06 -6.32 22.36
CA PRO A 192 1.54 -4.99 22.10
C PRO A 192 0.02 -5.06 22.16
N GLY A 193 -0.59 -4.32 23.10
CA GLY A 193 -2.05 -4.36 23.29
C GLY A 193 -2.79 -4.04 22.00
N ARG A 194 -4.05 -4.47 21.86
CA ARG A 194 -4.84 -4.39 20.60
C ARG A 194 -4.71 -3.06 19.83
N LEU A 195 -4.57 -1.93 20.52
CA LEU A 195 -4.29 -0.62 19.93
C LEU A 195 -2.97 -0.55 19.14
N GLY A 196 -1.87 -1.11 19.65
CA GLY A 196 -0.58 -1.16 18.95
C GLY A 196 -0.60 -2.05 17.71
N GLU A 197 -1.37 -3.14 17.73
CA GLU A 197 -1.54 -4.00 16.56
C GLU A 197 -2.50 -3.39 15.52
N LEU A 198 -3.49 -2.60 15.95
CA LEU A 198 -4.28 -1.73 15.07
C LEU A 198 -3.43 -0.61 14.45
N TRP A 199 -2.57 0.05 15.24
CA TRP A 199 -1.60 1.03 14.72
C TRP A 199 -0.68 0.41 13.67
N ARG A 200 -0.11 -0.77 13.93
CA ARG A 200 0.74 -1.46 12.95
C ARG A 200 0.00 -1.89 11.67
N ARG A 201 -1.33 -2.04 11.72
CA ARG A 201 -2.16 -2.21 10.51
C ARG A 201 -2.41 -0.90 9.77
N LEU A 202 -2.67 0.19 10.48
CA LEU A 202 -2.78 1.55 9.91
C LEU A 202 -1.47 2.03 9.26
N GLU A 203 -0.33 1.60 9.80
CA GLU A 203 1.01 1.98 9.32
C GLU A 203 1.45 1.22 8.06
N ASN A 204 0.75 0.13 7.68
CA ASN A 204 0.94 -0.56 6.40
C ASN A 204 0.22 0.20 5.25
N LEU A 205 0.67 1.43 5.03
CA LEU A 205 0.10 2.47 4.16
C LEU A 205 0.06 2.15 2.63
N GLU A 206 0.45 0.95 2.19
CA GLU A 206 0.40 0.55 0.77
C GLU A 206 -0.97 0.01 0.33
N GLU A 207 -1.97 -0.14 1.21
CA GLU A 207 -3.33 -0.51 0.78
C GLU A 207 -4.09 0.69 0.17
N PRO A 208 -4.58 0.61 -1.09
CA PRO A 208 -5.09 1.76 -1.83
C PRO A 208 -6.42 2.34 -1.30
N TRP A 209 -7.08 1.69 -0.33
CA TRP A 209 -8.27 2.27 0.30
C TRP A 209 -7.92 3.37 1.33
N LEU A 210 -6.71 3.38 1.90
CA LEU A 210 -6.30 4.43 2.84
C LEU A 210 -6.12 5.78 2.15
N SER A 211 -5.62 5.80 0.91
CA SER A 211 -5.49 7.03 0.13
C SER A 211 -6.86 7.60 -0.28
N TYR A 212 -7.83 6.76 -0.62
CA TYR A 212 -9.21 7.18 -0.81
C TYR A 212 -9.81 7.74 0.49
N LEU A 213 -9.66 7.05 1.64
CA LEU A 213 -10.16 7.54 2.93
C LEU A 213 -9.58 8.92 3.28
N ARG A 214 -8.26 9.11 3.11
CA ARG A 214 -7.60 10.41 3.34
C ARG A 214 -8.13 11.48 2.39
N ALA A 215 -8.31 11.17 1.11
CA ALA A 215 -8.87 12.09 0.12
C ALA A 215 -10.32 12.50 0.48
N THR A 216 -11.16 11.53 0.90
CA THR A 216 -12.52 11.79 1.37
C THR A 216 -12.54 12.67 2.62
N LEU A 217 -11.67 12.42 3.61
CA LEU A 217 -11.56 13.26 4.81
C LEU A 217 -11.13 14.70 4.47
N THR A 218 -10.17 14.88 3.56
CA THR A 218 -9.81 16.23 3.09
C THR A 218 -10.93 16.91 2.30
N LEU A 219 -11.70 16.15 1.50
CA LEU A 219 -12.84 16.68 0.76
C LEU A 219 -13.96 17.14 1.69
N VAL A 220 -14.27 16.35 2.73
CA VAL A 220 -15.26 16.70 3.77
C VAL A 220 -14.82 17.93 4.57
N GLY A 221 -13.52 18.02 4.92
CA GLY A 221 -12.97 19.21 5.58
C GLY A 221 -13.07 20.47 4.73
N LEU A 222 -12.71 20.40 3.44
CA LEU A 222 -12.85 21.51 2.49
C LEU A 222 -14.32 21.90 2.26
N LEU A 223 -15.23 20.93 2.20
CA LEU A 223 -16.66 21.17 2.05
C LEU A 223 -17.24 21.88 3.29
N GLY A 224 -16.86 21.47 4.49
CA GLY A 224 -17.23 22.14 5.74
C GLY A 224 -16.74 23.59 5.80
N LEU A 225 -15.48 23.81 5.41
CA LEU A 225 -14.89 25.16 5.35
C LEU A 225 -15.61 26.04 4.31
N LEU A 226 -15.98 25.49 3.15
CA LEU A 226 -16.79 26.17 2.14
C LEU A 226 -18.18 26.57 2.66
N VAL A 227 -18.85 25.71 3.42
CA VAL A 227 -20.16 26.02 4.03
C VAL A 227 -20.03 27.16 5.05
N VAL A 228 -19.00 27.15 5.90
CA VAL A 228 -18.74 28.26 6.85
C VAL A 228 -18.43 29.57 6.11
N LEU A 229 -17.65 29.51 5.02
CA LEU A 229 -17.35 30.67 4.19
C LEU A 229 -18.60 31.26 3.54
N LEU A 230 -19.48 30.43 2.97
CA LEU A 230 -20.75 30.87 2.38
C LEU A 230 -21.69 31.50 3.41
N TRP A 231 -21.76 30.94 4.63
CA TRP A 231 -22.53 31.52 5.72
C TRP A 231 -21.99 32.91 6.13
N ALA A 232 -20.67 33.06 6.26
CA ALA A 232 -20.03 34.33 6.60
C ALA A 232 -20.19 35.40 5.50
N LEU A 233 -20.17 35.03 4.21
CA LEU A 233 -20.52 35.94 3.11
C LEU A 233 -22.00 36.39 3.19
N GLY A 234 -22.89 35.52 3.69
CA GLY A 234 -24.30 35.85 3.94
C GLY A 234 -24.44 37.02 4.93
N GLU A 235 -23.86 36.90 6.13
CA GLU A 235 -23.91 37.97 7.13
C GLU A 235 -23.21 39.25 6.67
N LEU A 236 -22.07 39.14 6.00
CA LEU A 236 -21.37 40.29 5.41
C LEU A 236 -22.24 41.02 4.37
N SER A 237 -23.01 40.29 3.56
CA SER A 237 -23.92 40.88 2.56
C SER A 237 -25.10 41.62 3.20
N ALA A 238 -25.59 41.13 4.34
CA ALA A 238 -26.67 41.79 5.10
C ALA A 238 -26.18 43.11 5.69
N ALA A 239 -25.03 43.10 6.40
CA ALA A 239 -24.43 44.30 6.96
C ALA A 239 -24.07 45.35 5.88
N LEU A 240 -23.54 44.89 4.73
CA LEU A 240 -23.28 45.78 3.59
C LEU A 240 -24.57 46.37 3.00
N GLY A 241 -25.67 45.60 2.98
CA GLY A 241 -26.98 46.06 2.55
C GLY A 241 -27.57 47.16 3.46
N GLU A 242 -27.36 47.09 4.76
CA GLU A 242 -27.74 48.15 5.70
C GLU A 242 -26.86 49.40 5.56
N PHE A 243 -25.54 49.22 5.43
CA PHE A 243 -24.60 50.31 5.17
C PHE A 243 -24.93 51.07 3.88
N LEU A 244 -25.21 50.36 2.78
CA LEU A 244 -25.57 50.97 1.49
C LEU A 244 -26.93 51.69 1.55
N ARG A 245 -27.90 51.18 2.31
CA ARG A 245 -29.19 51.88 2.53
C ARG A 245 -29.00 53.27 3.15
N GLY A 246 -27.99 53.43 4.01
CA GLY A 246 -27.63 54.73 4.60
C GLY A 246 -27.25 55.80 3.57
N PHE A 247 -26.63 55.43 2.46
CA PHE A 247 -26.30 56.36 1.36
C PHE A 247 -27.47 56.58 0.39
N THR A 248 -28.40 55.63 0.30
CA THR A 248 -29.58 55.74 -0.59
C THR A 248 -30.80 56.34 0.07
N ALA A 249 -30.75 56.67 1.36
CA ALA A 249 -31.77 57.48 2.01
C ALA A 249 -31.74 58.88 1.38
N PRO A 250 -32.76 59.31 0.62
CA PRO A 250 -32.80 60.67 0.13
C PRO A 250 -32.93 61.60 1.33
N GLU A 251 -32.19 62.71 1.34
CA GLU A 251 -32.51 63.79 2.29
C GLU A 251 -33.98 64.20 2.07
N PRO A 252 -34.78 64.34 3.14
CA PRO A 252 -36.17 64.72 3.00
C PRO A 252 -36.25 66.11 2.37
N ALA A 253 -36.91 66.20 1.22
CA ALA A 253 -37.07 67.44 0.45
C ALA A 253 -37.79 68.56 1.22
N GLU A 254 -38.34 68.24 2.40
CA GLU A 254 -38.84 69.20 3.40
C GLU A 254 -37.78 70.24 3.81
N ALA A 255 -36.49 69.91 3.73
CA ALA A 255 -35.39 70.88 3.92
C ALA A 255 -35.40 72.03 2.89
N PHE A 256 -35.95 71.81 1.69
CA PHE A 256 -36.14 72.85 0.67
C PHE A 256 -37.51 73.53 0.74
N ALA A 257 -38.51 72.90 1.37
CA ALA A 257 -39.82 73.51 1.57
C ALA A 257 -39.76 74.71 2.53
N PHE A 258 -38.87 74.67 3.52
CA PHE A 258 -38.67 75.73 4.53
C PHE A 258 -37.82 76.93 4.05
N LEU A 259 -37.58 77.06 2.73
CA LEU A 259 -36.72 78.10 2.15
C LEU A 259 -37.42 78.98 1.10
N ILE A 260 -38.75 78.90 1.01
CA ILE A 260 -39.58 79.54 -0.03
C ILE A 260 -40.71 80.43 0.58
N ASP A 261 -40.84 80.42 1.90
CA ASP A 261 -41.79 81.21 2.72
C ASP A 261 -40.99 82.09 3.71
#